data_AF-A0A6M3JX16-F1
#
_entry.id   AF-A0A6M3JX16-F1
#
_cell.length_a   1.000
_cell.length_b   1.000
_cell.length_c   1.000
_cell.angle_alpha   90.00
_cell.angle_beta   90.00
_cell.angle_gamma   90.00
#
_symmetry.space_group_name_H-M   'P 1'
#
loop_
_entity.id
_entity.type
_entity.pdbx_description
1 polymer ?
#
loop_
_entity_poly.entity_id
_entity_poly.type
_entity_poly.pdbx_seq_one_letter_code
_entity_poly.pdbx_strand_id
1 'polypeptide(L)'
;MVKYILIAFLLMGCALNQPMCRHYALYNASVVCEKYPVRIALGFRHGNYHAQAQALVDDEWEFIRDTAFGINVSKKDAEFTVTEYMTLKEFTERYICTYSIEGQ
;
A
#
# COMPACT_ATOMS: atom_id res chain seq x y z
N MET A 1 -10.49 12.82 -22.45
CA MET A 1 -9.83 11.65 -23.09
C MET A 1 -8.41 11.38 -22.61
N VAL A 2 -7.66 12.37 -22.10
CA VAL A 2 -6.28 12.17 -21.58
C VAL A 2 -6.21 11.43 -20.22
N LYS A 3 -7.29 11.46 -19.41
CA LYS A 3 -7.32 10.84 -18.06
C LYS A 3 -7.25 9.29 -18.05
N TYR A 4 -7.70 8.61 -19.11
CA TYR A 4 -7.76 7.14 -19.13
C TYR A 4 -6.48 6.48 -19.67
N ILE A 5 -5.64 7.23 -20.40
CA ILE A 5 -4.39 6.71 -20.97
C ILE A 5 -3.32 6.55 -19.89
N LEU A 6 -3.27 7.45 -18.89
CA LEU A 6 -2.39 7.33 -17.73
C LEU A 6 -2.70 6.09 -16.86
N ILE A 7 -3.98 5.72 -16.76
CA ILE A 7 -4.43 4.52 -16.04
C ILE A 7 -3.98 3.25 -16.78
N ALA A 8 -4.04 3.23 -18.11
CA ALA A 8 -3.58 2.10 -18.91
C ALA A 8 -2.04 1.89 -18.85
N PHE A 9 -1.26 2.97 -18.81
CA PHE A 9 0.19 2.89 -18.63
C PHE A 9 0.60 2.44 -17.22
N LEU A 10 -0.16 2.81 -16.19
CA LEU A 10 0.02 2.29 -14.81
C LEU A 10 -0.28 0.78 -14.70
N LEU A 11 -1.15 0.25 -15.55
CA LEU A 11 -1.54 -1.17 -15.54
C LEU A 11 -0.59 -2.08 -16.34
N MET A 12 0.21 -1.55 -17.27
CA MET A 12 1.10 -2.35 -18.14
C MET A 12 2.55 -2.47 -17.62
N GLY A 13 2.95 -1.69 -16.62
CA GLY A 13 4.36 -1.59 -16.21
C GLY A 13 4.88 -2.61 -15.19
N CYS A 14 4.08 -3.52 -14.64
CA CYS A 14 4.50 -4.24 -13.42
C CYS A 14 3.96 -5.68 -13.29
N ALA A 15 3.84 -6.41 -14.40
CA ALA A 15 3.77 -7.86 -14.36
C ALA A 15 5.21 -8.42 -14.28
N LEU A 16 5.74 -8.60 -13.07
CA LEU A 16 6.72 -9.63 -12.68
C LEU A 16 7.11 -9.44 -11.18
N ASN A 17 6.27 -10.05 -10.33
CA ASN A 17 6.50 -10.62 -9.00
C ASN A 17 6.55 -9.85 -7.67
N GLN A 18 6.89 -8.56 -7.52
CA GLN A 18 6.78 -7.89 -6.19
C GLN A 18 6.33 -6.40 -6.12
N PRO A 19 6.01 -5.66 -7.20
CA PRO A 19 5.66 -4.24 -7.09
C PRO A 19 4.22 -3.95 -6.66
N MET A 20 3.29 -4.92 -6.66
CA MET A 20 1.87 -4.61 -6.42
C MET A 20 1.52 -4.28 -4.97
N CYS A 21 2.13 -4.95 -3.97
CA CYS A 21 1.75 -4.74 -2.56
C CYS A 21 1.96 -3.30 -2.11
N ARG A 22 2.98 -2.61 -2.63
CA ARG A 22 3.26 -1.20 -2.31
C ARG A 22 2.18 -0.26 -2.85
N HIS A 23 1.75 -0.49 -4.09
CA HIS A 23 0.69 0.29 -4.71
C HIS A 23 -0.66 0.03 -4.03
N TYR A 24 -0.98 -1.22 -3.70
CA TYR A 24 -2.19 -1.56 -2.95
C TYR A 24 -2.17 -0.96 -1.54
N ALA A 25 -1.04 -1.02 -0.83
CA ALA A 25 -0.92 -0.40 0.48
C ALA A 25 -1.14 1.12 0.39
N LEU A 26 -0.56 1.79 -0.61
CA LEU A 26 -0.77 3.22 -0.80
C LEU A 26 -2.23 3.55 -1.17
N TYR A 27 -2.82 2.80 -2.10
CA TYR A 27 -4.22 2.97 -2.51
C TYR A 27 -5.16 2.79 -1.31
N ASN A 28 -5.02 1.68 -0.58
CA ASN A 28 -5.83 1.38 0.59
C ASN A 28 -5.71 2.46 1.66
N ALA A 29 -4.48 2.93 1.92
CA ALA A 29 -4.26 4.01 2.87
C ALA A 29 -4.91 5.33 2.39
N SER A 30 -4.83 5.66 1.10
CA SER A 30 -5.42 6.88 0.54
C SER A 30 -6.96 6.90 0.58
N VAL A 31 -7.61 5.75 0.48
CA VAL A 31 -9.08 5.68 0.59
C VAL A 31 -9.52 5.79 2.06
N VAL A 32 -8.76 5.20 2.99
CA VAL A 32 -9.15 5.13 4.40
C VAL A 32 -8.71 6.37 5.19
N CYS A 33 -7.71 7.12 4.72
CA CYS A 33 -7.14 8.25 5.45
C CYS A 33 -8.12 9.42 5.68
N GLU A 34 -9.19 9.51 4.90
CA GLU A 34 -10.25 10.52 5.12
C GLU A 34 -11.03 10.27 6.42
N LYS A 35 -11.06 9.03 6.90
CA LYS A 35 -11.86 8.62 8.06
C LYS A 35 -11.01 8.28 9.28
N TYR A 36 -9.79 7.77 9.08
CA TYR A 36 -8.92 7.31 10.17
C TYR A 36 -7.47 7.73 9.95
N PRO A 37 -6.67 7.94 11.02
CA PRO A 37 -5.23 7.98 10.89
C PRO A 37 -4.70 6.67 10.29
N VAL A 38 -3.74 6.78 9.36
CA VAL A 38 -3.21 5.63 8.63
C VAL A 38 -1.68 5.56 8.70
N ARG A 39 -1.14 4.34 8.57
CA ARG A 39 0.30 4.08 8.39
C ARG A 39 0.51 2.89 7.46
N ILE A 40 1.73 2.76 6.94
CA ILE A 40 2.15 1.58 6.19
C ILE A 40 2.98 0.68 7.10
N ALA A 41 2.61 -0.59 7.17
CA ALA A 41 3.39 -1.64 7.80
C ALA A 41 4.19 -2.38 6.74
N LEU A 42 5.49 -2.54 6.98
CA LEU A 42 6.42 -3.27 6.11
C LEU A 42 6.97 -4.47 6.86
N GLY A 43 7.21 -5.55 6.13
CA GLY A 43 7.84 -6.73 6.69
C GLY A 43 7.74 -7.91 5.76
N PHE A 44 7.42 -9.09 6.30
CA PHE A 44 7.42 -10.33 5.55
C PHE A 44 6.10 -11.07 5.67
N ARG A 45 5.56 -11.48 4.51
CA ARG A 45 4.41 -12.39 4.42
C ARG A 45 4.83 -13.62 3.64
N HIS A 46 4.68 -14.80 4.23
CA HIS A 46 5.16 -16.08 3.66
C HIS A 46 6.64 -16.01 3.20
N GLY A 47 7.50 -15.37 3.99
CA GLY A 47 8.93 -15.21 3.68
C GLY A 47 9.25 -14.19 2.57
N ASN A 48 8.25 -13.54 1.98
CA ASN A 48 8.43 -12.52 0.95
C ASN A 48 8.22 -11.13 1.53
N TYR A 49 9.01 -10.15 1.05
CA TYR A 49 8.80 -8.76 1.41
C TYR A 49 7.38 -8.32 1.04
N HIS A 50 6.70 -7.66 1.98
CA HIS A 50 5.32 -7.25 1.84
C HIS A 50 5.09 -5.89 2.50
N ALA A 51 4.21 -5.10 1.88
CA ALA A 51 3.72 -3.84 2.41
C ALA A 51 2.20 -3.91 2.52
N GLN A 52 1.66 -3.44 3.65
CA GLN A 52 0.23 -3.41 3.92
C GLN A 52 -0.14 -2.17 4.72
N ALA A 53 -1.30 -1.57 4.43
CA ALA A 53 -1.75 -0.40 5.16
C ALA A 53 -2.48 -0.77 6.46
N GLN A 54 -2.39 0.10 7.44
CA GLN A 54 -3.14 0.03 8.69
C GLN A 54 -3.88 1.33 8.95
N ALA A 55 -5.03 1.23 9.62
CA ALA A 55 -5.81 2.34 10.15
C ALA A 55 -5.87 2.26 11.68
N LEU A 56 -5.89 3.41 12.34
CA LEU A 56 -6.15 3.49 13.78
C LEU A 56 -7.66 3.56 14.01
N VAL A 57 -8.24 2.50 14.54
CA VAL A 57 -9.67 2.36 14.84
C VAL A 57 -9.81 1.99 16.31
N ASP A 58 -10.60 2.75 17.07
CA ASP A 58 -10.83 2.52 18.50
C ASP A 58 -9.52 2.30 19.30
N ASP A 59 -8.52 3.16 19.06
CA ASP A 59 -7.18 3.12 19.65
C ASP A 59 -6.31 1.88 19.29
N GLU A 60 -6.78 1.03 18.37
CA GLU A 60 -6.06 -0.13 17.86
C GLU A 60 -5.65 0.02 16.39
N TRP A 61 -4.44 -0.43 16.05
CA TRP A 61 -3.98 -0.47 14.67
C TRP A 61 -4.48 -1.73 13.97
N GLU A 62 -5.36 -1.55 13.00
CA GLU A 62 -5.97 -2.62 12.25
C GLU A 62 -5.52 -2.62 10.79
N PHE A 63 -5.38 -3.80 10.19
CA PHE A 63 -4.98 -3.97 8.80
C PHE A 63 -6.11 -3.64 7.84
N ILE A 64 -5.80 -2.86 6.82
CA ILE A 64 -6.70 -2.54 5.73
C ILE A 64 -6.56 -3.62 4.65
N ARG A 65 -7.68 -4.23 4.26
CA ARG A 65 -7.78 -5.30 3.28
C ARG A 65 -8.70 -4.89 2.14
N ASP A 66 -8.25 -5.14 0.93
CA ASP A 66 -9.11 -5.09 -0.25
C ASP A 66 -9.87 -6.41 -0.38
N THR A 67 -11.18 -6.34 -0.60
CA THR A 67 -12.07 -7.50 -0.75
C THR A 67 -12.96 -7.28 -1.97
N ALA A 68 -13.61 -8.34 -2.46
CA ALA A 68 -14.55 -8.24 -3.58
C ALA A 68 -15.72 -7.25 -3.34
N PHE A 69 -15.98 -6.90 -2.08
CA PHE A 69 -17.04 -5.98 -1.66
C PHE A 69 -16.52 -4.59 -1.26
N GLY A 70 -15.22 -4.30 -1.51
CA GLY A 70 -14.56 -3.04 -1.18
C GLY A 70 -13.52 -3.18 -0.08
N ILE A 71 -13.11 -2.03 0.47
CA ILE A 71 -12.04 -1.93 1.46
C ILE A 71 -12.60 -2.13 2.87
N ASN A 72 -12.04 -3.10 3.59
CA ASN A 72 -12.41 -3.42 4.95
C ASN A 72 -11.21 -3.27 5.90
N VAL A 73 -11.49 -2.96 7.15
CA VAL A 73 -10.49 -2.89 8.22
C VAL A 73 -10.62 -4.16 9.07
N SER A 74 -9.49 -4.76 9.43
CA SER A 74 -9.45 -6.06 10.10
C SER A 74 -8.34 -6.12 11.15
N LYS A 75 -8.66 -6.69 12.31
CA LYS A 75 -7.75 -6.74 13.45
C LYS A 75 -6.49 -7.58 13.25
N LYS A 76 -6.43 -8.52 12.29
CA LYS A 76 -5.35 -9.50 12.21
C LYS A 76 -4.95 -9.90 10.79
N ASP A 77 -3.64 -9.99 10.60
CA ASP A 77 -2.99 -10.72 9.51
C ASP A 77 -1.92 -11.64 10.12
N ALA A 78 -2.30 -12.87 10.46
CA ALA A 78 -1.44 -13.81 11.20
C ALA A 78 -0.20 -14.27 10.41
N GLU A 79 -0.21 -14.05 9.09
CA GLU A 79 0.85 -14.47 8.19
C GLU A 79 1.85 -13.35 7.90
N PHE A 80 1.56 -12.14 8.39
CA PHE A 80 2.38 -10.96 8.17
C PHE A 80 3.15 -10.58 9.43
N THR A 81 4.48 -10.67 9.34
CA THR A 81 5.38 -10.21 10.39
C THR A 81 5.85 -8.81 10.05
N VAL A 82 5.46 -7.83 10.87
CA VAL A 82 5.85 -6.43 10.70
C VAL A 82 7.26 -6.20 11.26
N THR A 83 8.10 -5.53 10.49
CA THR A 83 9.46 -5.14 10.87
C THR A 83 9.63 -3.62 10.97
N GLU A 84 8.84 -2.85 10.21
CA GLU A 84 8.95 -1.39 10.15
C GLU A 84 7.56 -0.76 9.91
N TYR A 85 7.39 0.47 10.41
CA TYR A 85 6.24 1.31 10.11
C TYR A 85 6.70 2.59 9.42
N MET A 86 5.89 3.10 8.49
CA MET A 86 6.13 4.36 7.81
C MET A 86 4.86 5.20 7.69
N THR A 87 5.03 6.51 7.62
CA THR A 87 4.00 7.41 7.11
C THR A 87 3.80 7.21 5.61
N LEU A 88 2.66 7.63 5.07
CA LEU A 88 2.40 7.60 3.62
C LEU A 88 3.42 8.45 2.85
N LYS A 89 3.86 9.57 3.43
CA LYS A 89 4.85 10.46 2.82
C LYS A 89 6.19 9.73 2.65
N GLU A 90 6.75 9.21 3.74
CA GLU A 90 8.02 8.47 3.72
C GLU A 90 7.96 7.27 2.78
N PHE A 91 6.84 6.55 2.79
CA PHE A 91 6.63 5.39 1.94
C PHE A 91 6.58 5.77 0.45
N THR A 92 5.87 6.84 0.11
CA THR A 92 5.76 7.35 -1.27
C THR A 92 7.11 7.83 -1.79
N GLU A 93 7.82 8.65 -1.00
CA GLU A 93 9.14 9.18 -1.35
C GLU A 93 10.16 8.04 -1.57
N ARG A 94 10.14 7.01 -0.72
CA ARG A 94 11.11 5.91 -0.75
C ARG A 94 10.84 4.88 -1.85
N TYR A 95 9.57 4.55 -2.12
CA TYR A 95 9.24 3.38 -2.93
C TYR A 95 8.43 3.64 -4.19
N ILE A 96 7.84 4.83 -4.34
CA ILE A 96 6.97 5.17 -5.47
C ILE A 96 7.64 6.25 -6.33
N CYS A 97 8.27 7.25 -5.71
CA CYS A 97 8.90 8.38 -6.42
C CYS A 97 10.32 8.11 -6.96
N THR A 98 10.89 6.92 -6.77
CA THR A 98 12.24 6.61 -7.28
C THR A 98 12.34 6.41 -8.80
N TYR A 99 11.24 6.56 -9.55
CA TYR A 99 11.24 6.48 -11.02
C TYR A 99 11.22 7.82 -11.77
N SER A 100 11.33 8.98 -11.10
CA SER A 100 11.22 10.27 -11.80
C SER A 100 12.51 11.10 -11.92
N ILE A 101 13.66 10.66 -11.41
CA ILE A 101 14.90 11.45 -11.53
C ILE A 101 16.14 10.54 -11.61
N GLU A 102 16.29 9.74 -12.67
CA GLU A 102 17.59 9.29 -13.19
C GLU A 102 17.39 8.49 -14.48
N GLY A 103 17.47 9.18 -15.61
CA GLY A 103 17.36 8.65 -16.97
C GLY A 103 16.98 9.80 -17.89
N GLN A 104 17.94 10.60 -18.37
CA GLN A 104 18.71 10.37 -19.61
C GLN A 104 17.82 10.23 -20.83
#